data_AF-A0A3Q9FLG3-F1
#
_entry.id   AF-A0A3Q9FLG3-F1
#
_cell.length_a   1.000
_cell.length_b   1.000
_cell.length_c   1.000
_cell.angle_alpha   90.00
_cell.angle_beta   90.00
_cell.angle_gamma   90.00
#
_symmetry.space_group_name_H-M   'P 1'
#
loop_
_entity.id
_entity.type
_entity.pdbx_description
1 polymer ?
#
loop_
_entity_poly.entity_id
_entity_poly.type
_entity_poly.pdbx_seq_one_letter_code
_entity_poly.pdbx_strand_id
1 'polypeptide(L)'
;MNKYSIFFLLFLISFYSCEEPIVLDLPEGHPRTTIDANVSSSQFISRVILSKSLSFNTVGGFPAIENATVVLDKKNSSESFNFSLQVSNPTGAVYIAPTDMKLINGDSYDFFVYLPGNLAEEDTIYQAEMTVPSKVLIDSIRFVEDDNSFNSYLLRIYFTDIKNIRNFYSWRVSRKRNGNFEELNTSKVPLFSDVGVDGKSVHIEYTQTSFLPTDTLQVHFKSIQNETYEYYVTLNNIIDVSGTNNTVENPPSNFISSAGDLSYGFFSLESVEDSDILVVKDSLL
;
A
#
# COMPACT_ATOMS: atom_id res chain seq x y z
N MET A 1 2.21 -17.61 66.35
CA MET A 1 1.52 -17.73 65.05
C MET A 1 2.14 -18.88 64.26
N ASN A 2 1.38 -19.93 63.98
CA ASN A 2 1.87 -21.09 63.22
C ASN A 2 2.24 -20.66 61.80
N LYS A 3 3.42 -21.08 61.32
CA LYS A 3 3.94 -20.76 59.97
C LYS A 3 2.93 -21.08 58.85
N TYR A 4 2.12 -22.12 59.05
CA TYR A 4 1.05 -22.53 58.14
C TYR A 4 -0.10 -21.52 58.02
N SER A 5 -0.39 -20.76 59.09
CA SER A 5 -1.46 -19.75 59.09
C SER A 5 -1.08 -18.50 58.29
N ILE A 6 0.21 -18.16 58.23
CA ILE A 6 0.73 -17.07 57.39
C ILE A 6 0.69 -17.47 55.91
N PHE A 7 1.03 -18.71 55.59
CA PHE A 7 1.01 -19.22 54.22
C PHE A 7 -0.40 -19.30 53.64
N PHE A 8 -1.38 -19.68 54.47
CA PHE A 8 -2.79 -19.71 54.09
C PHE A 8 -3.35 -18.29 53.85
N LEU A 9 -2.95 -17.31 54.65
CA LEU A 9 -3.36 -15.91 54.47
C LEU A 9 -2.73 -15.30 53.19
N LEU A 10 -1.47 -15.62 52.88
CA LEU A 10 -0.84 -15.18 51.63
C LEU A 10 -1.53 -15.79 50.39
N PHE A 11 -1.95 -17.05 50.46
CA PHE A 11 -2.65 -17.73 49.37
C PHE A 11 -4.03 -17.13 49.08
N LEU A 12 -4.73 -16.66 50.11
CA LEU A 12 -6.03 -15.99 49.98
C LEU A 12 -5.95 -14.61 49.32
N ILE A 13 -4.82 -13.90 49.44
CA ILE A 13 -4.62 -12.58 48.82
C ILE A 13 -4.37 -12.72 47.30
N SER A 14 -3.83 -13.85 46.85
CA SER A 14 -3.55 -14.10 45.43
C SER A 14 -4.82 -14.21 44.55
N PHE A 15 -6.00 -14.45 45.13
CA PHE A 15 -7.26 -14.54 44.39
C PHE A 15 -7.99 -13.19 44.22
N TYR A 16 -7.44 -12.10 44.77
CA TYR A 16 -8.04 -10.75 44.67
C TYR A 16 -7.49 -9.89 43.51
N SER A 17 -6.69 -10.48 42.60
CA SER A 17 -6.23 -9.79 41.40
C SER A 17 -7.28 -9.86 40.29
N CYS A 18 -8.48 -9.34 40.55
CA CYS A 18 -9.39 -8.95 39.48
C CYS A 18 -8.87 -7.62 38.92
N GLU A 19 -8.06 -7.68 37.87
CA GLU A 19 -7.82 -6.49 37.06
C GLU A 19 -9.17 -6.10 36.42
N GLU A 20 -9.73 -4.98 36.83
CA GLU A 20 -10.88 -4.39 36.15
C GLU A 20 -10.35 -3.83 34.82
N PRO A 21 -10.74 -4.37 33.66
CA PRO A 21 -10.30 -3.82 32.40
C PRO A 21 -10.82 -2.38 32.33
N ILE A 22 -9.91 -1.43 32.27
CA ILE A 22 -10.25 -0.01 32.08
C ILE A 22 -10.78 0.10 30.66
N VAL A 23 -12.10 0.00 30.49
CA VAL A 23 -12.77 0.29 29.23
C VAL A 23 -12.92 1.80 29.17
N LEU A 24 -12.03 2.45 28.42
CA LEU A 24 -12.16 3.87 28.12
C LEU A 24 -13.38 4.05 27.21
N ASP A 25 -14.41 4.71 27.74
CA ASP A 25 -15.56 5.16 26.97
C ASP A 25 -15.14 6.38 26.13
N LEU A 26 -14.47 6.09 25.00
CA LEU A 26 -14.10 7.10 24.03
C LEU A 26 -15.35 7.46 23.22
N PRO A 27 -15.63 8.75 22.98
CA PRO A 27 -16.76 9.15 22.16
C PRO A 27 -16.65 8.48 20.78
N GLU A 28 -17.75 7.88 20.34
CA GLU A 28 -17.82 7.30 19.00
C GLU A 28 -17.64 8.41 17.97
N GLY A 29 -16.43 8.48 17.39
CA GLY A 29 -16.18 9.36 16.27
C GLY A 29 -17.01 8.93 15.06
N HIS A 30 -17.50 9.90 14.29
CA HIS A 30 -18.19 9.61 13.03
C HIS A 30 -17.26 8.82 12.09
N PRO A 31 -17.71 7.68 11.54
CA PRO A 31 -16.94 6.94 10.54
C PRO A 31 -16.52 7.83 9.38
N ARG A 32 -15.22 7.87 9.08
CA ARG A 32 -14.68 8.63 7.95
C ARG A 32 -14.58 7.76 6.72
N THR A 33 -14.70 8.37 5.55
CA THR A 33 -14.45 7.71 4.28
C THR A 33 -12.94 7.43 4.12
N THR A 34 -12.61 6.21 3.73
CA THR A 34 -11.26 5.81 3.33
C THR A 34 -11.26 5.50 1.84
N ILE A 35 -10.36 6.15 1.10
CA ILE A 35 -10.17 5.98 -0.35
C ILE A 35 -8.73 5.56 -0.58
N ASP A 36 -8.50 4.25 -0.75
CA ASP A 36 -7.18 3.71 -1.13
C ASP A 36 -7.19 3.43 -2.64
N ALA A 37 -6.58 4.33 -3.41
CA ALA A 37 -6.61 4.28 -4.87
C ALA A 37 -5.18 4.20 -5.42
N ASN A 38 -4.82 3.03 -5.94
CA ASN A 38 -3.58 2.78 -6.65
C ASN A 38 -3.91 2.50 -8.11
N VAL A 39 -3.71 3.47 -8.99
CA VAL A 39 -4.02 3.31 -10.41
C VAL A 39 -2.72 3.33 -11.19
N SER A 40 -2.57 2.38 -12.11
CA SER A 40 -1.29 2.12 -12.75
C SER A 40 -1.43 1.98 -14.27
N SER A 41 -0.32 2.23 -14.98
CA SER A 41 -0.24 1.95 -16.43
C SER A 41 -0.35 0.45 -16.76
N SER A 42 -0.19 -0.43 -15.77
CA SER A 42 -0.47 -1.86 -15.84
C SER A 42 -1.90 -2.16 -15.36
N GLN A 43 -2.63 -2.90 -16.20
CA GLN A 43 -3.98 -3.38 -15.94
C GLN A 43 -4.05 -4.43 -14.83
N PHE A 44 -2.92 -5.00 -14.38
CA PHE A 44 -2.90 -6.08 -13.39
C PHE A 44 -2.91 -5.61 -11.94
N ILE A 45 -2.50 -4.37 -11.69
CA ILE A 45 -2.20 -3.89 -10.32
C ILE A 45 -3.00 -2.65 -9.93
N SER A 46 -3.80 -2.10 -10.84
CA SER A 46 -4.72 -1.01 -10.53
C SER A 46 -5.81 -1.50 -9.57
N ARG A 47 -5.98 -0.82 -8.44
CA ARG A 47 -6.94 -1.15 -7.40
C ARG A 47 -7.48 0.12 -6.74
N VAL A 48 -8.80 0.19 -6.58
CA VAL A 48 -9.44 1.20 -5.74
C VAL A 48 -10.24 0.48 -4.66
N ILE A 49 -10.06 0.85 -3.40
CA ILE A 49 -10.79 0.31 -2.26
C ILE A 49 -11.51 1.45 -1.56
N LEU A 50 -12.82 1.31 -1.40
CA LEU A 50 -13.64 2.27 -0.68
C LEU A 50 -14.23 1.62 0.57
N SER A 51 -14.02 2.28 1.71
CA SER A 51 -14.57 1.81 2.99
C SER A 51 -14.84 2.95 3.97
N LYS A 52 -15.54 2.64 5.06
CA LYS A 52 -15.66 3.51 6.23
C LYS A 52 -14.71 3.06 7.33
N SER A 53 -14.14 4.02 8.07
CA SER A 53 -13.32 3.72 9.24
C SER A 53 -14.18 3.11 10.35
N LEU A 54 -13.58 2.23 11.15
CA LEU A 54 -14.21 1.69 12.34
C LEU A 54 -14.01 2.63 13.54
N SER A 55 -14.94 2.56 14.51
CA SER A 55 -14.70 3.15 15.83
C SER A 55 -13.66 2.33 16.58
N PHE A 56 -12.98 2.95 17.55
CA PHE A 56 -11.86 2.34 18.28
C PHE A 56 -12.20 1.00 18.94
N ASN A 57 -13.43 0.87 19.45
CA ASN A 57 -13.90 -0.33 20.16
C ASN A 57 -14.50 -1.40 19.24
N THR A 58 -14.59 -1.15 17.93
CA THR A 58 -15.19 -2.10 16.99
C THR A 58 -14.16 -3.07 16.43
N VAL A 59 -14.41 -4.36 16.62
CA VAL A 59 -13.65 -5.45 16.00
C VAL A 59 -14.42 -5.94 14.78
N GLY A 60 -13.81 -5.93 13.60
CA GLY A 60 -14.46 -6.41 12.38
C GLY A 60 -13.77 -5.94 11.10
N GLY A 61 -14.41 -6.23 9.97
CA GLY A 61 -14.01 -5.67 8.68
C GLY A 61 -14.48 -4.22 8.53
N PHE A 62 -13.80 -3.46 7.69
CA PHE A 62 -14.18 -2.10 7.34
C PHE A 62 -15.45 -2.11 6.48
N PRO A 63 -16.52 -1.36 6.85
CA PRO A 63 -17.74 -1.30 6.06
C PRO A 63 -17.46 -0.85 4.63
N ALA A 64 -17.88 -1.64 3.65
CA ALA A 64 -17.67 -1.39 2.23
C ALA A 64 -18.59 -0.27 1.72
N ILE A 65 -18.07 0.59 0.82
CA ILE A 65 -18.86 1.62 0.14
C ILE A 65 -19.09 1.16 -1.31
N GLU A 66 -20.26 0.57 -1.57
CA GLU A 66 -20.57 -0.11 -2.85
C GLU A 66 -21.32 0.75 -3.86
N ASN A 67 -21.92 1.86 -3.41
CA ASN A 67 -22.76 2.74 -4.22
C ASN A 67 -22.02 3.98 -4.75
N ALA A 68 -20.68 3.95 -4.77
CA ALA A 68 -19.87 5.03 -5.30
C ALA A 68 -19.80 5.00 -6.84
N THR A 69 -19.71 6.19 -7.44
CA THR A 69 -19.25 6.35 -8.84
C THR A 69 -17.79 6.78 -8.81
N VAL A 70 -16.92 6.00 -9.45
CA VAL A 70 -15.47 6.19 -9.43
C VAL A 70 -14.98 6.42 -10.85
N VAL A 71 -14.33 7.56 -11.09
CA VAL A 71 -13.97 8.03 -12.43
C VAL A 71 -12.54 8.56 -12.43
N LEU A 72 -11.80 8.27 -13.50
CA LEU A 72 -10.51 8.89 -13.80
C LEU A 72 -10.60 9.62 -15.14
N ASP A 73 -10.48 10.95 -15.10
CA ASP A 73 -10.53 11.81 -16.27
C ASP A 73 -9.13 12.27 -16.66
N LYS A 74 -8.80 12.19 -17.94
CA LYS A 74 -7.55 12.74 -18.45
C LYS A 74 -7.67 14.26 -18.59
N LYS A 75 -6.76 14.99 -17.94
CA LYS A 75 -6.75 16.45 -17.99
C LYS A 75 -6.55 16.95 -19.41
N ASN A 76 -7.31 17.98 -19.79
CA ASN A 76 -7.30 18.56 -21.15
C ASN A 76 -7.70 17.59 -22.27
N SER A 77 -8.43 16.52 -21.96
CA SER A 77 -8.98 15.55 -22.91
C SER A 77 -10.45 15.26 -22.61
N SER A 78 -11.14 14.58 -23.52
CA SER A 78 -12.47 14.01 -23.27
C SER A 78 -12.42 12.54 -22.86
N GLU A 79 -11.22 12.03 -22.60
CA GLU A 79 -10.97 10.63 -22.21
C GLU A 79 -11.27 10.45 -20.72
N SER A 80 -12.13 9.48 -20.41
CA SER A 80 -12.65 9.21 -19.07
C SER A 80 -12.78 7.71 -18.86
N PHE A 81 -12.36 7.23 -17.69
CA PHE A 81 -12.35 5.82 -17.33
C PHE A 81 -13.23 5.58 -16.10
N ASN A 82 -14.28 4.79 -16.28
CA ASN A 82 -15.21 4.44 -15.20
C ASN A 82 -14.79 3.12 -14.56
N PHE A 83 -14.58 3.15 -13.24
CA PHE A 83 -14.27 1.96 -12.48
C PHE A 83 -15.56 1.24 -12.08
N SER A 84 -15.51 -0.09 -12.04
CA SER A 84 -16.67 -0.93 -11.71
C SER A 84 -16.43 -1.70 -10.43
N LEU A 85 -17.46 -1.81 -9.58
CA LEU A 85 -17.42 -2.65 -8.39
C LEU A 85 -17.18 -4.11 -8.80
N GLN A 86 -16.13 -4.72 -8.25
CA GLN A 86 -15.79 -6.12 -8.47
C GLN A 86 -16.28 -6.99 -7.33
N VAL A 87 -15.92 -6.64 -6.10
CA VAL A 87 -16.19 -7.45 -4.90
C VAL A 87 -16.10 -6.60 -3.65
N SER A 88 -16.84 -6.97 -2.62
CA SER A 88 -16.67 -6.43 -1.27
C SER A 88 -16.12 -7.50 -0.35
N ASN A 89 -15.16 -7.11 0.49
CA ASN A 89 -14.50 -7.99 1.44
C ASN A 89 -14.21 -7.22 2.76
N PRO A 90 -13.62 -7.85 3.79
CA PRO A 90 -13.37 -7.17 5.07
C PRO A 90 -12.46 -5.93 5.00
N THR A 91 -11.80 -5.65 3.86
CA THR A 91 -11.00 -4.43 3.64
C THR A 91 -11.80 -3.29 2.99
N GLY A 92 -12.99 -3.57 2.44
CA GLY A 92 -13.85 -2.60 1.76
C GLY A 92 -14.41 -3.10 0.42
N ALA A 93 -15.03 -2.18 -0.32
CA ALA A 93 -15.49 -2.40 -1.70
C ALA A 93 -14.32 -2.19 -2.67
N VAL A 94 -14.02 -3.21 -3.50
CA VAL A 94 -12.96 -3.18 -4.50
C VAL A 94 -13.54 -2.79 -5.85
N TYR A 95 -13.06 -1.68 -6.40
CA TYR A 95 -13.36 -1.18 -7.73
C TYR A 95 -12.16 -1.42 -8.66
N ILE A 96 -12.45 -1.91 -9.86
CA ILE A 96 -11.44 -2.23 -10.88
C ILE A 96 -11.49 -1.25 -12.04
N ALA A 97 -10.32 -0.94 -12.57
CA ALA A 97 -10.18 -0.13 -13.77
C ALA A 97 -10.78 -0.84 -15.00
N PRO A 98 -11.28 -0.09 -15.99
CA PRO A 98 -11.74 -0.69 -17.24
C PRO A 98 -10.54 -1.20 -18.06
N THR A 99 -10.75 -2.24 -18.86
CA THR A 99 -9.67 -2.97 -19.56
C THR A 99 -9.04 -2.19 -20.71
N ASP A 100 -9.70 -1.14 -21.19
CA ASP A 100 -9.22 -0.23 -22.23
C ASP A 100 -8.46 0.97 -21.67
N MET A 101 -8.34 1.10 -20.34
CA MET A 101 -7.59 2.17 -19.69
C MET A 101 -6.10 2.12 -20.05
N LYS A 102 -5.60 3.21 -20.64
CA LYS A 102 -4.19 3.37 -21.01
C LYS A 102 -3.65 4.69 -20.52
N LEU A 103 -2.90 4.63 -19.42
CA LEU A 103 -2.22 5.80 -18.88
C LEU A 103 -1.01 6.17 -19.74
N ILE A 104 -0.82 7.47 -19.96
CA ILE A 104 0.30 8.00 -20.72
C ILE A 104 1.25 8.72 -19.77
N ASN A 105 2.54 8.37 -19.81
CA ASN A 105 3.56 9.01 -18.99
C ASN A 105 3.61 10.52 -19.24
N GLY A 106 3.63 11.31 -18.18
CA GLY A 106 3.65 12.77 -18.22
C GLY A 106 2.27 13.41 -18.31
N ASP A 107 1.20 12.65 -18.60
CA ASP A 107 -0.15 13.18 -18.59
C ASP A 107 -0.73 13.21 -17.17
N SER A 108 -1.49 14.27 -16.88
CA SER A 108 -2.19 14.46 -15.61
C SER A 108 -3.64 13.96 -15.70
N TYR A 109 -4.14 13.45 -14.59
CA TYR A 109 -5.49 12.93 -14.48
C TYR A 109 -6.17 13.40 -13.20
N ASP A 110 -7.45 13.70 -13.31
CA ASP A 110 -8.36 14.01 -12.21
C ASP A 110 -9.10 12.73 -11.82
N PHE A 111 -9.00 12.33 -10.56
CA PHE A 111 -9.68 11.17 -10.01
C PHE A 111 -10.82 11.62 -9.11
N PHE A 112 -12.01 11.09 -9.39
CA PHE A 112 -13.25 11.44 -8.71
C PHE A 112 -13.85 10.22 -8.04
N VAL A 113 -14.28 10.39 -6.79
CA VAL A 113 -15.15 9.46 -6.08
C VAL A 113 -16.40 10.21 -5.66
N TYR A 114 -17.51 9.94 -6.34
CA TYR A 114 -18.82 10.45 -5.97
C TYR A 114 -19.53 9.46 -5.05
N LEU A 115 -19.87 9.92 -3.85
CA LEU A 115 -20.68 9.18 -2.89
C LEU A 115 -22.08 9.81 -2.86
N PRO A 116 -23.12 9.07 -3.26
CA PRO A 116 -24.48 9.55 -3.08
C PRO A 116 -24.82 9.62 -1.59
N GLY A 117 -25.37 10.75 -1.18
CA GLY A 117 -25.87 10.99 0.16
C GLY A 117 -27.17 10.23 0.44
N ASN A 118 -27.78 10.55 1.56
CA ASN A 118 -29.07 10.01 1.97
C ASN A 118 -29.93 11.11 2.61
N LEU A 119 -31.02 10.76 3.27
CA LEU A 119 -31.91 11.76 3.91
C LEU A 119 -31.20 12.59 5.00
N ALA A 120 -30.09 12.11 5.54
CA ALA A 120 -29.32 12.75 6.61
C ALA A 120 -27.94 13.27 6.17
N GLU A 121 -27.46 12.92 4.97
CA GLU A 121 -26.11 13.22 4.48
C GLU A 121 -26.20 13.76 3.05
N GLU A 122 -25.45 14.82 2.74
CA GLU A 122 -25.36 15.36 1.38
C GLU A 122 -24.50 14.48 0.47
N ASP A 123 -24.70 14.64 -0.84
CA ASP A 123 -23.82 14.03 -1.84
C ASP A 123 -22.40 14.59 -1.65
N THR A 124 -21.40 13.71 -1.69
CA THR A 124 -19.99 14.09 -1.47
C THR A 124 -19.14 13.69 -2.65
N ILE A 125 -18.33 14.61 -3.17
CA ILE A 125 -17.32 14.35 -4.20
C ILE A 125 -15.95 14.50 -3.57
N TYR A 126 -15.13 13.46 -3.67
CA TYR A 126 -13.69 13.56 -3.42
C TYR A 126 -12.96 13.66 -4.77
N GLN A 127 -12.10 14.66 -4.90
CA GLN A 127 -11.27 14.88 -6.07
C GLN A 127 -9.79 14.87 -5.70
N ALA A 128 -8.96 14.18 -6.49
CA ALA A 128 -7.51 14.28 -6.41
C ALA A 128 -6.91 14.37 -7.82
N GLU A 129 -5.82 15.12 -7.97
CA GLU A 129 -5.09 15.22 -9.23
C GLU A 129 -3.70 14.59 -9.06
N MET A 130 -3.28 13.78 -10.03
CA MET A 130 -1.95 13.18 -10.08
C MET A 130 -1.43 13.18 -11.52
N THR A 131 -0.11 13.08 -11.69
CA THR A 131 0.52 12.93 -13.02
C THR A 131 1.23 11.59 -13.12
N VAL A 132 1.09 10.91 -14.25
CA VAL A 132 1.76 9.63 -14.47
C VAL A 132 3.27 9.89 -14.56
N PRO A 133 4.09 9.30 -13.69
CA PRO A 133 5.54 9.51 -13.71
C PRO A 133 6.17 8.91 -14.96
N SER A 134 7.40 9.31 -15.26
CA SER A 134 8.16 8.70 -16.35
C SER A 134 8.41 7.22 -16.06
N LYS A 135 8.20 6.37 -17.07
CA LYS A 135 8.49 4.93 -16.95
C LYS A 135 9.98 4.67 -16.97
N VAL A 136 10.46 3.92 -15.99
CA VAL A 136 11.82 3.35 -15.99
C VAL A 136 11.75 1.86 -16.27
N LEU A 137 12.62 1.40 -17.17
CA LEU A 137 12.71 -0.01 -17.56
C LEU A 137 13.67 -0.77 -16.64
N ILE A 138 13.39 -2.05 -16.45
CA ILE A 138 14.30 -2.97 -15.79
C ILE A 138 15.39 -3.34 -16.79
N ASP A 139 16.65 -3.06 -16.45
CA ASP A 139 17.80 -3.41 -17.28
C ASP A 139 18.09 -4.92 -17.18
N SER A 140 18.05 -5.45 -15.96
CA SER A 140 18.16 -6.89 -15.71
C SER A 140 17.71 -7.28 -14.31
N ILE A 141 17.41 -8.57 -14.14
CA ILE A 141 17.14 -9.18 -12.83
C ILE A 141 18.12 -10.33 -12.64
N ARG A 142 18.72 -10.41 -11.45
CA ARG A 142 19.73 -11.42 -11.11
C ARG A 142 19.51 -12.00 -9.72
N PHE A 143 19.86 -13.27 -9.58
CA PHE A 143 20.08 -13.88 -8.27
C PHE A 143 21.53 -13.74 -7.85
N VAL A 144 21.74 -13.29 -6.62
CA VAL A 144 23.06 -13.17 -5.98
C VAL A 144 23.07 -14.04 -4.74
N GLU A 145 24.15 -14.77 -4.49
CA GLU A 145 24.28 -15.62 -3.30
C GLU A 145 24.16 -14.77 -2.03
N ASP A 146 23.38 -15.28 -1.08
CA ASP A 146 23.20 -14.67 0.23
C ASP A 146 24.31 -15.15 1.16
N ASP A 147 25.25 -14.26 1.48
CA ASP A 147 26.42 -14.57 2.32
C ASP A 147 26.03 -15.10 3.72
N ASN A 148 24.80 -14.87 4.17
CA ASN A 148 24.32 -15.31 5.48
C ASN A 148 23.65 -16.69 5.47
N SER A 149 23.40 -17.28 4.29
CA SER A 149 22.63 -18.52 4.18
C SER A 149 23.07 -19.40 3.01
N PHE A 150 23.40 -20.66 3.31
CA PHE A 150 23.86 -21.61 2.31
C PHE A 150 22.74 -21.95 1.30
N ASN A 151 23.04 -21.86 0.00
CA ASN A 151 22.07 -22.07 -1.10
C ASN A 151 20.86 -21.12 -1.07
N SER A 152 20.98 -19.96 -0.43
CA SER A 152 20.02 -18.87 -0.49
C SER A 152 20.48 -17.83 -1.50
N TYR A 153 19.53 -17.24 -2.22
CA TYR A 153 19.81 -16.14 -3.14
C TYR A 153 18.94 -14.93 -2.82
N LEU A 154 19.51 -13.74 -2.97
CA LEU A 154 18.81 -12.47 -2.99
C LEU A 154 18.45 -12.09 -4.43
N LEU A 155 17.36 -11.34 -4.60
CA LEU A 155 16.96 -10.79 -5.88
C LEU A 155 17.51 -9.37 -6.04
N ARG A 156 18.31 -9.13 -7.08
CA ARG A 156 18.71 -7.79 -7.52
C ARG A 156 17.93 -7.39 -8.76
N ILE A 157 17.33 -6.20 -8.71
CA ILE A 157 16.67 -5.56 -9.85
C ILE A 157 17.54 -4.37 -10.26
N TYR A 158 18.12 -4.44 -11.45
CA TYR A 158 18.97 -3.40 -12.02
C TYR A 158 18.14 -2.49 -12.92
N PHE A 159 18.38 -1.19 -12.83
CA PHE A 159 17.73 -0.18 -13.66
C PHE A 159 18.61 1.06 -13.77
N THR A 160 18.31 1.91 -14.75
CA THR A 160 19.01 3.17 -14.97
C THR A 160 18.07 4.34 -14.69
N ASP A 161 18.45 5.18 -13.74
CA ASP A 161 17.71 6.38 -13.36
C ASP A 161 17.67 7.42 -14.50
N ILE A 162 16.59 8.20 -14.57
CA ILE A 162 16.42 9.23 -15.62
C ILE A 162 17.07 10.52 -15.18
N LYS A 163 18.13 10.91 -15.90
CA LYS A 163 18.93 12.09 -15.59
C LYS A 163 18.14 13.41 -15.57
N ASN A 164 18.46 14.27 -14.61
CA ASN A 164 17.94 15.62 -14.40
C ASN A 164 16.44 15.68 -14.05
N ILE A 165 15.87 14.57 -13.57
CA ILE A 165 14.50 14.50 -13.07
C ILE A 165 14.55 13.79 -11.73
N ARG A 166 13.90 14.34 -10.70
CA ARG A 166 13.81 13.71 -9.39
C ARG A 166 12.86 12.50 -9.46
N ASN A 167 13.40 11.30 -9.31
CA ASN A 167 12.65 10.06 -9.42
C ASN A 167 12.50 9.33 -8.08
N PHE A 168 11.34 8.69 -7.92
CA PHE A 168 11.00 7.85 -6.79
C PHE A 168 10.44 6.52 -7.30
N TYR A 169 10.80 5.46 -6.59
CA TYR A 169 10.57 4.09 -7.04
C TYR A 169 9.99 3.23 -5.94
N SER A 170 9.15 2.28 -6.36
CA SER A 170 8.64 1.19 -5.54
C SER A 170 8.61 -0.09 -6.37
N TRP A 171 8.46 -1.25 -5.72
CA TRP A 171 8.39 -2.52 -6.43
C TRP A 171 7.51 -3.52 -5.70
N ARG A 172 6.92 -4.45 -6.46
CA ARG A 172 6.29 -5.66 -5.91
C ARG A 172 6.92 -6.87 -6.56
N VAL A 173 7.10 -7.93 -5.78
CA VAL A 173 7.66 -9.19 -6.25
C VAL A 173 6.65 -10.29 -5.96
N SER A 174 6.31 -11.07 -6.97
CA SER A 174 5.44 -12.23 -6.85
C SER A 174 6.22 -13.48 -7.23
N ARG A 175 5.97 -14.58 -6.53
CA ARG A 175 6.58 -15.88 -6.84
C ARG A 175 5.55 -16.80 -7.46
N LYS A 176 5.92 -17.50 -8.53
CA LYS A 176 5.04 -18.48 -9.15
C LYS A 176 4.92 -19.73 -8.28
N ARG A 177 3.70 -20.07 -7.87
CA ARG A 177 3.35 -21.28 -7.13
C ARG A 177 2.10 -21.91 -7.74
N ASN A 178 2.13 -23.21 -8.00
CA ASN A 178 1.01 -23.96 -8.61
C ASN A 178 0.42 -23.32 -9.88
N GLY A 179 1.25 -22.66 -10.69
CA GLY A 179 0.83 -22.01 -11.93
C GLY A 179 0.45 -20.53 -11.81
N ASN A 180 0.22 -20.02 -10.60
CA ASN A 180 -0.19 -18.64 -10.34
C ASN A 180 0.93 -17.83 -9.69
N PHE A 181 0.98 -16.52 -9.94
CA PHE A 181 1.86 -15.62 -9.20
C PHE A 181 1.20 -15.22 -7.88
N GLU A 182 1.90 -15.48 -6.78
CA GLU A 182 1.50 -15.06 -5.43
C GLU A 182 2.41 -13.91 -5.00
N GLU A 183 1.83 -12.75 -4.68
CA GLU A 183 2.60 -11.60 -4.17
C GLU A 183 3.32 -11.97 -2.88
N LEU A 184 4.62 -11.71 -2.83
CA LEU A 184 5.41 -11.92 -1.64
C LEU A 184 5.09 -10.78 -0.67
N ASN A 185 4.50 -11.15 0.46
CA ASN A 185 4.08 -10.17 1.46
C ASN A 185 5.31 -9.39 1.96
N THR A 186 5.17 -8.08 1.95
CA THR A 186 6.16 -7.17 2.51
C THR A 186 5.56 -6.51 3.74
N SER A 187 6.27 -6.51 4.87
CA SER A 187 5.78 -5.80 6.06
C SER A 187 5.72 -4.28 5.84
N LYS A 188 6.41 -3.77 4.83
CA LYS A 188 6.52 -2.37 4.45
C LYS A 188 6.50 -2.23 2.95
N VAL A 189 5.98 -1.10 2.46
CA VAL A 189 6.09 -0.74 1.05
C VAL A 189 7.57 -0.48 0.74
N PRO A 190 8.20 -1.20 -0.19
CA PRO A 190 9.58 -0.93 -0.55
C PRO A 190 9.68 0.37 -1.35
N LEU A 191 10.67 1.19 -1.01
CA LEU A 191 10.83 2.54 -1.53
C LEU A 191 12.30 2.83 -1.83
N PHE A 192 12.56 3.52 -2.94
CA PHE A 192 13.88 4.02 -3.30
C PHE A 192 13.75 5.41 -3.93
N SER A 193 14.72 6.30 -3.67
CA SER A 193 14.79 7.61 -4.31
C SER A 193 16.16 7.79 -4.93
N ASP A 194 16.23 8.55 -6.02
CA ASP A 194 17.46 8.74 -6.80
C ASP A 194 18.50 9.68 -6.13
N VAL A 195 18.40 9.96 -4.82
CA VAL A 195 19.38 10.85 -4.14
C VAL A 195 20.78 10.29 -4.32
N GLY A 196 21.66 11.06 -4.97
CA GLY A 196 23.06 10.68 -5.19
C GLY A 196 23.29 9.72 -6.36
N VAL A 197 22.23 9.31 -7.07
CA VAL A 197 22.30 8.37 -8.19
C VAL A 197 21.64 8.87 -9.48
N ASP A 198 21.33 10.17 -9.58
CA ASP A 198 20.81 10.85 -10.79
C ASP A 198 21.54 10.42 -12.08
N GLY A 199 20.78 9.84 -13.01
CA GLY A 199 21.25 9.36 -14.31
C GLY A 199 22.17 8.15 -14.28
N LYS A 200 22.29 7.43 -13.16
CA LYS A 200 23.20 6.28 -13.00
C LYS A 200 22.44 4.96 -13.05
N SER A 201 23.13 3.92 -13.52
CA SER A 201 22.69 2.53 -13.35
C SER A 201 22.92 2.09 -11.91
N VAL A 202 21.86 1.58 -11.28
CA VAL A 202 21.85 1.13 -9.89
C VAL A 202 21.12 -0.20 -9.79
N HIS A 203 21.08 -0.76 -8.58
CA HIS A 203 20.23 -1.88 -8.27
C HIS A 203 19.57 -1.70 -6.91
N ILE A 204 18.44 -2.37 -6.76
CA ILE A 204 17.74 -2.57 -5.49
C ILE A 204 17.73 -4.07 -5.16
N GLU A 205 17.77 -4.37 -3.86
CA GLU A 205 17.72 -5.74 -3.35
C GLU A 205 16.37 -6.02 -2.70
N TYR A 206 15.77 -7.16 -3.04
CA TYR A 206 14.64 -7.70 -2.28
C TYR A 206 15.18 -8.60 -1.17
N THR A 207 15.17 -8.09 0.07
CA THR A 207 15.78 -8.76 1.23
C THR A 207 14.79 -9.44 2.16
N GLN A 208 13.48 -9.35 1.88
CA GLN A 208 12.45 -9.86 2.80
C GLN A 208 12.30 -11.38 2.77
N THR A 209 12.87 -12.05 1.77
CA THR A 209 12.87 -13.52 1.69
C THR A 209 14.02 -14.01 0.81
N SER A 210 14.41 -15.26 1.03
CA SER A 210 15.37 -15.98 0.20
C SER A 210 14.71 -16.62 -1.01
N PHE A 211 15.48 -16.72 -2.10
CA PHE A 211 15.08 -17.34 -3.35
C PHE A 211 15.95 -18.55 -3.69
N LEU A 212 15.39 -19.43 -4.50
CA LEU A 212 16.14 -20.51 -5.16
C LEU A 212 16.36 -20.15 -6.64
N PRO A 213 17.45 -20.61 -7.28
CA PRO A 213 17.69 -20.35 -8.70
C PRO A 213 16.60 -20.90 -9.64
N THR A 214 15.77 -21.82 -9.15
CA THR A 214 14.65 -22.40 -9.88
C THR A 214 13.34 -21.62 -9.73
N ASP A 215 13.30 -20.60 -8.87
CA ASP A 215 12.11 -19.79 -8.69
C ASP A 215 11.81 -18.98 -9.97
N THR A 216 10.52 -18.92 -10.33
CA THR A 216 10.03 -17.99 -11.36
C THR A 216 9.36 -16.82 -10.67
N LEU A 217 9.80 -15.61 -10.99
CA LEU A 217 9.35 -14.38 -10.33
C LEU A 217 8.70 -13.45 -11.33
N GLN A 218 7.73 -12.68 -10.83
CA GLN A 218 7.17 -11.52 -11.51
C GLN A 218 7.55 -10.29 -10.69
N VAL A 219 8.11 -9.29 -11.36
CA VAL A 219 8.46 -8.02 -10.75
C VAL A 219 7.66 -6.92 -11.40
N HIS A 220 6.96 -6.15 -10.57
CA HIS A 220 6.33 -4.90 -10.95
C HIS A 220 7.24 -3.78 -10.45
N PHE A 221 8.04 -3.19 -11.34
CA PHE A 221 8.90 -2.06 -11.00
C PHE A 221 8.15 -0.76 -11.31
N LYS A 222 8.00 0.09 -10.30
CA LYS A 222 7.08 1.21 -10.32
C LYS A 222 7.85 2.50 -10.17
N SER A 223 7.62 3.43 -11.09
CA SER A 223 7.92 4.84 -10.87
C SER A 223 6.70 5.50 -10.23
N ILE A 224 6.92 6.32 -9.21
CA ILE A 224 5.89 7.01 -8.43
C ILE A 224 6.22 8.50 -8.27
N GLN A 225 5.22 9.33 -8.01
CA GLN A 225 5.45 10.75 -7.71
C GLN A 225 5.97 10.94 -6.28
N ASN A 226 6.55 12.12 -6.00
CA ASN A 226 7.06 12.49 -4.68
C ASN A 226 5.99 12.37 -3.60
N GLU A 227 4.78 12.85 -3.88
CA GLU A 227 3.65 12.85 -2.96
C GLU A 227 3.24 11.42 -2.58
N THR A 228 3.29 10.49 -3.54
CA THR A 228 3.06 9.06 -3.29
C THR A 228 4.19 8.45 -2.46
N TYR A 229 5.44 8.84 -2.73
CA TYR A 229 6.60 8.38 -1.96
C TYR A 229 6.50 8.82 -0.49
N GLU A 230 6.23 10.09 -0.22
CA GLU A 230 6.08 10.64 1.13
C GLU A 230 4.89 10.01 1.89
N TYR A 231 3.78 9.75 1.20
CA TYR A 231 2.66 8.99 1.75
C TYR A 231 3.10 7.60 2.24
N TYR A 232 3.83 6.84 1.41
CA TYR A 232 4.30 5.51 1.78
C TYR A 232 5.43 5.54 2.83
N VAL A 233 6.28 6.56 2.86
CA VAL A 233 7.25 6.76 3.95
C VAL A 233 6.50 6.90 5.28
N THR A 234 5.47 7.75 5.31
CA THR A 234 4.66 7.98 6.51
C THR A 234 3.92 6.70 6.93
N LEU A 235 3.36 5.95 5.98
CA LEU A 235 2.75 4.65 6.25
C LEU A 235 3.74 3.64 6.84
N ASN A 236 4.95 3.55 6.28
CA ASN A 236 6.00 2.68 6.80
C ASN A 236 6.44 3.09 8.22
N ASN A 237 6.49 4.39 8.52
CA ASN A 237 6.81 4.88 9.87
C ASN A 237 5.73 4.49 10.88
N ILE A 238 4.44 4.52 10.50
CA ILE A 238 3.34 4.03 11.35
C ILE A 238 3.49 2.55 11.65
N ILE A 239 3.84 1.75 10.64
CA ILE A 239 4.10 0.31 10.81
C ILE A 239 5.26 0.09 11.79
N ASP A 240 6.33 0.88 11.71
CA ASP A 240 7.49 0.79 12.61
C ASP A 240 7.18 1.09 14.07
N VAL A 241 6.29 2.06 14.33
CA VAL A 241 5.88 2.40 15.70
C VAL A 241 4.69 1.58 16.19
N SER A 242 4.08 0.75 15.34
CA SER A 242 2.93 -0.07 15.72
C SER A 242 3.30 -1.00 16.88
N GLY A 243 2.49 -0.99 17.95
CA GLY A 243 2.78 -1.73 19.18
C GLY A 243 3.80 -1.06 20.12
N THR A 244 4.26 0.15 19.81
CA THR A 244 5.06 0.99 20.73
C THR A 244 4.19 2.07 21.37
N ASN A 245 4.70 2.74 22.41
CA ASN A 245 4.02 3.90 23.04
C ASN A 245 4.22 5.21 22.26
N ASN A 246 4.82 5.17 21.06
CA ASN A 246 5.04 6.35 20.23
C ASN A 246 3.84 6.58 19.33
N THR A 247 3.36 7.82 19.26
CA THR A 247 2.31 8.23 18.32
C THR A 247 2.93 8.87 17.10
N VAL A 248 2.54 8.42 15.90
CA VAL A 248 2.87 9.04 14.62
C VAL A 248 1.57 9.49 13.96
N GLU A 249 1.61 10.64 13.27
CA GLU A 249 0.44 11.16 12.57
C GLU A 249 0.06 10.27 11.38
N ASN A 250 -1.24 10.18 11.09
CA ASN A 250 -1.71 9.53 9.88
C ASN A 250 -1.19 10.26 8.64
N PRO A 251 -0.84 9.54 7.55
CA PRO A 251 -0.45 10.19 6.32
C PRO A 251 -1.60 11.05 5.80
N PRO A 252 -1.32 12.27 5.31
CA PRO A 252 -2.35 13.14 4.77
C PRO A 252 -2.92 12.53 3.49
N SER A 253 -4.22 12.68 3.31
CA SER A 253 -4.87 12.39 2.04
C SER A 253 -4.60 13.49 1.02
N ASN A 254 -4.55 13.14 -0.27
CA ASN A 254 -4.50 14.11 -1.38
C ASN A 254 -5.88 14.46 -1.96
N PHE A 255 -6.96 13.99 -1.33
CA PHE A 255 -8.32 14.29 -1.77
C PHE A 255 -8.82 15.63 -1.21
N ILE A 256 -9.50 16.38 -2.06
CA ILE A 256 -10.32 17.53 -1.69
C ILE A 256 -11.78 17.09 -1.73
N SER A 257 -12.51 17.29 -0.64
CA SER A 257 -13.94 17.00 -0.56
C SER A 257 -14.80 18.22 -0.87
N SER A 258 -15.90 18.02 -1.60
CA SER A 258 -16.95 19.04 -1.79
C SER A 258 -17.69 19.41 -0.50
N ALA A 259 -17.75 18.50 0.48
CA ALA A 259 -18.41 18.71 1.77
C ALA A 259 -17.45 19.26 2.85
N GLY A 260 -16.16 19.43 2.51
CA GLY A 260 -15.13 19.93 3.42
C GLY A 260 -14.65 18.93 4.48
N ASP A 261 -15.13 17.69 4.44
CA ASP A 261 -14.64 16.60 5.29
C ASP A 261 -13.30 16.04 4.80
N LEU A 262 -12.54 15.44 5.73
CA LEU A 262 -11.27 14.79 5.42
C LEU A 262 -11.50 13.29 5.21
N SER A 263 -11.00 12.76 4.09
CA SER A 263 -10.86 11.32 3.89
C SER A 263 -9.55 10.80 4.45
N TYR A 264 -9.50 9.48 4.67
CA TYR A 264 -8.26 8.73 4.80
C TYR A 264 -7.90 8.06 3.48
N GLY A 265 -6.66 7.59 3.38
CA GLY A 265 -6.14 6.98 2.15
C GLY A 265 -5.65 8.02 1.15
N PHE A 266 -5.24 7.54 -0.02
CA PHE A 266 -4.49 8.31 -0.98
C PHE A 266 -4.75 7.81 -2.41
N PHE A 267 -4.75 8.73 -3.35
CA PHE A 267 -4.76 8.43 -4.77
C PHE A 267 -3.35 8.53 -5.36
N SER A 268 -2.89 7.45 -5.97
CA SER A 268 -1.60 7.37 -6.65
C SER A 268 -1.76 6.97 -8.12
N LEU A 269 -0.94 7.60 -8.97
CA LEU A 269 -0.71 7.18 -10.35
C LEU A 269 0.71 6.64 -10.48
N GLU A 270 0.80 5.42 -11.01
CA GLU A 270 2.07 4.72 -11.14
C GLU A 270 2.36 4.37 -12.60
N SER A 271 3.61 4.54 -13.00
CA SER A 271 4.11 3.98 -14.25
C SER A 271 4.87 2.71 -13.95
N VAL A 272 4.49 1.61 -14.62
CA VAL A 272 4.94 0.27 -14.26
C VAL A 272 5.59 -0.45 -15.43
N GLU A 273 6.75 -1.03 -15.14
CA GLU A 273 7.39 -2.07 -15.95
C GLU A 273 7.12 -3.43 -15.31
N ASP A 274 6.44 -4.28 -16.08
CA ASP A 274 6.13 -5.66 -15.71
C ASP A 274 7.17 -6.58 -16.34
N SER A 275 7.84 -7.40 -15.54
CA SER A 275 8.74 -8.44 -16.05
C SER A 275 8.30 -9.82 -15.58
N ASP A 276 7.98 -10.70 -16.54
CA ASP A 276 7.78 -12.13 -16.31
C ASP A 276 9.06 -12.87 -16.70
N ILE A 277 9.95 -13.11 -15.74
CA ILE A 277 11.29 -13.64 -16.03
C ILE A 277 11.60 -14.87 -15.18
N LEU A 278 12.12 -15.92 -15.84
CA LEU A 278 12.90 -16.95 -15.16
C LEU A 278 14.25 -16.34 -14.83
N VAL A 279 14.47 -16.04 -13.55
CA VAL A 279 15.64 -15.25 -13.13
C VAL A 279 16.89 -16.10 -13.29
N VAL A 280 17.84 -15.58 -14.07
CA VAL A 280 19.11 -16.25 -14.35
C VAL A 280 20.08 -15.96 -13.20
N LYS A 281 20.80 -16.99 -12.73
CA LYS A 281 21.90 -16.85 -11.76
C LYS A 281 22.91 -15.84 -12.32
N ASP A 282 23.35 -14.88 -11.51
CA ASP A 282 24.47 -14.03 -11.93
C ASP A 282 25.72 -14.90 -12.05
N SER A 283 26.22 -15.08 -13.27
CA SER A 283 27.44 -15.86 -13.54
C SER A 283 28.70 -15.00 -13.54
N LEU A 284 28.61 -13.76 -13.03
CA LEU A 284 29.75 -12.85 -12.91
C LEU A 284 30.29 -12.83 -11.48
N LEU A 285 30.73 -14.01 -11.01
CA LEU A 285 31.85 -14.21 -10.08
C LEU A 285 32.63 -15.44 -10.54
#